data_AF-A0A1Q6I930-F1
#
_entry.id   AF-A0A1Q6I930-F1
#
_cell.length_a   1.000
_cell.length_b   1.000
_cell.length_c   1.000
_cell.angle_alpha   90.00
_cell.angle_beta   90.00
_cell.angle_gamma   90.00
#
_symmetry.space_group_name_H-M   'P 1'
#
loop_
_entity.id
_entity.type
_entity.pdbx_description
1 polymer ?
#
loop_
_entity_poly.entity_id
_entity_poly.type
_entity_poly.pdbx_seq_one_letter_code
_entity_poly.pdbx_strand_id
1 'polypeptide(L)'
;MVEAGMKSKKSYEKMLMDGKLKNAKQELYWDMFLFCIFTGLSFSDMRNLKEENIVTYFDDHQWIKINRQKTSDYYIAIQRSTD
;
A
#
# COMPACT_ATOMS: atom_id res chain seq x y z
N MET A 1 -32.30 -20.19 -1.28
CA MET A 1 -31.23 -20.02 -2.27
C MET A 1 -30.60 -18.67 -1.98
N VAL A 2 -29.36 -18.65 -1.48
CA VAL A 2 -28.72 -17.42 -0.97
C VAL A 2 -28.05 -16.72 -2.15
N GLU A 3 -28.54 -15.52 -2.49
CA GLU A 3 -27.80 -14.59 -3.35
C GLU A 3 -26.51 -14.21 -2.63
N ALA A 4 -25.36 -14.52 -3.21
CA ALA A 4 -24.07 -14.03 -2.73
C ALA A 4 -23.99 -12.51 -3.01
N GLY A 5 -24.56 -11.71 -2.11
CA GLY A 5 -24.53 -10.25 -2.18
C GLY A 5 -23.10 -9.73 -2.06
N MET A 6 -22.58 -9.13 -3.13
CA MET A 6 -21.27 -8.50 -3.18
C MET A 6 -21.25 -7.30 -2.23
N LYS A 7 -20.27 -7.25 -1.31
CA LYS A 7 -20.20 -6.18 -0.29
C LYS A 7 -19.71 -4.86 -0.92
N SER A 8 -19.90 -3.74 -0.22
CA SER A 8 -19.34 -2.46 -0.66
C SER A 8 -17.80 -2.47 -0.59
N LYS A 9 -17.14 -1.69 -1.45
CA LYS A 9 -15.66 -1.56 -1.48
C LYS A 9 -15.08 -1.27 -0.08
N LYS A 10 -15.70 -0.32 0.64
CA LYS A 10 -15.31 0.05 2.01
C LYS A 10 -15.40 -1.12 2.99
N SER A 11 -16.38 -2.01 2.82
CA SER A 11 -16.50 -3.20 3.67
C SER A 11 -15.35 -4.17 3.44
N TYR A 12 -14.87 -4.33 2.20
CA TYR A 12 -13.73 -5.20 1.91
C TYR A 12 -12.43 -4.59 2.42
N GLU A 13 -12.21 -3.29 2.21
CA GLU A 13 -11.05 -2.57 2.75
C GLU A 13 -10.95 -2.76 4.27
N LYS A 14 -12.07 -2.55 4.99
CA LYS A 14 -12.11 -2.78 6.43
C LYS A 14 -11.78 -4.23 6.81
N MET A 15 -12.33 -5.21 6.11
CA MET A 15 -12.04 -6.63 6.37
C MET A 15 -10.56 -6.99 6.12
N LEU A 16 -9.91 -6.35 5.15
CA LEU A 16 -8.50 -6.56 4.85
C LEU A 16 -7.59 -5.94 5.92
N MET A 17 -7.92 -4.73 6.39
CA MET A 17 -7.15 -4.01 7.41
C MET A 17 -7.32 -4.61 8.82
N ASP A 18 -8.52 -5.08 9.16
CA ASP A 18 -8.82 -5.63 10.49
C ASP A 18 -8.41 -7.11 10.63
N GLY A 19 -7.83 -7.71 9.58
CA GLY A 19 -7.47 -9.12 9.52
C GLY A 19 -6.35 -9.48 10.50
N LYS A 20 -6.70 -10.08 11.65
CA LYS A 20 -5.71 -10.59 12.61
C LYS A 20 -5.14 -11.94 12.18
N LEU A 21 -3.82 -12.05 12.17
CA LEU A 21 -3.12 -13.29 11.81
C LEU A 21 -2.51 -13.95 13.05
N LYS A 22 -2.10 -15.22 12.91
CA LYS A 22 -1.78 -16.07 14.07
C LYS A 22 -0.45 -15.72 14.73
N ASN A 23 0.45 -15.04 14.00
CA ASN A 23 1.77 -14.67 14.49
C ASN A 23 2.33 -13.44 13.75
N ALA A 24 3.32 -12.80 14.38
CA ALA A 24 3.96 -11.59 13.87
C ALA A 24 4.58 -11.74 12.47
N LYS A 25 5.07 -12.93 12.10
CA LYS A 25 5.64 -13.17 10.77
C LYS A 25 4.56 -13.13 9.69
N GLN A 26 3.38 -13.68 9.99
CA GLN A 26 2.24 -13.62 9.08
C GLN A 26 1.67 -12.21 8.98
N GLU A 27 1.59 -11.48 10.09
CA GLU A 27 1.19 -10.06 10.10
C GLU A 27 2.12 -9.23 9.21
N LEU A 28 3.44 -9.39 9.36
CA LEU A 28 4.42 -8.70 8.52
C LEU A 28 4.21 -8.99 7.02
N TYR A 29 3.99 -10.25 6.63
CA TYR A 29 3.72 -10.58 5.23
C TYR A 29 2.40 -10.01 4.72
N TRP A 30 1.40 -9.90 5.58
CA TRP A 30 0.12 -9.30 5.25
C TRP A 30 0.25 -7.79 5.06
N ASP A 31 0.98 -7.10 5.92
CA ASP A 31 1.27 -5.68 5.79
C ASP A 31 2.03 -5.39 4.49
N MET A 32 3.05 -6.19 4.17
CA MET A 32 3.78 -6.10 2.91
C MET A 32 2.87 -6.30 1.70
N PHE A 33 1.96 -7.28 1.78
CA PHE A 33 1.01 -7.57 0.72
C PHE A 33 0.00 -6.44 0.52
N LEU A 34 -0.60 -5.94 1.61
CA LEU A 34 -1.52 -4.80 1.59
C LEU A 34 -0.84 -3.56 1.04
N PHE A 35 0.39 -3.27 1.47
CA PHE A 35 1.18 -2.18 0.93
C PHE A 35 1.32 -2.28 -0.60
N CYS A 36 1.67 -3.46 -1.13
CA CYS A 36 1.75 -3.69 -2.57
C CYS A 36 0.39 -3.48 -3.27
N ILE A 37 -0.72 -3.92 -2.67
CA ILE A 37 -2.06 -3.73 -3.25
C ILE A 37 -2.44 -2.25 -3.32
N PHE A 38 -2.23 -1.50 -2.25
CA PHE A 38 -2.65 -0.10 -2.19
C PHE A 38 -1.76 0.84 -2.98
N THR A 39 -0.47 0.52 -3.09
CA THR A 39 0.49 1.34 -3.85
C THR A 39 0.67 0.89 -5.29
N GLY A 40 0.29 -0.36 -5.63
CA GLY A 40 0.59 -0.98 -6.91
C GLY A 40 2.06 -1.36 -7.11
N LEU A 41 2.89 -1.28 -6.05
CA LEU A 41 4.30 -1.64 -6.12
C LEU A 41 4.49 -3.15 -6.19
N SER A 42 5.49 -3.58 -6.96
CA SER A 42 5.94 -4.96 -6.88
C SER A 42 6.66 -5.19 -5.55
N PHE A 43 6.64 -6.43 -5.06
CA PHE A 43 7.37 -6.80 -3.83
C PHE A 43 8.87 -6.48 -3.93
N SER A 44 9.46 -6.63 -5.13
CA SER A 44 10.87 -6.30 -5.36
C SER A 44 11.14 -4.80 -5.27
N ASP A 45 10.23 -3.96 -5.77
CA ASP A 45 10.37 -2.50 -5.67
C ASP A 45 10.19 -2.04 -4.22
N MET A 46 9.16 -2.55 -3.53
CA MET A 46 8.93 -2.28 -2.10
C MET A 46 10.15 -2.65 -1.25
N ARG A 47 10.78 -3.81 -1.49
CA ARG A 47 11.98 -4.24 -0.75
C ARG A 47 13.19 -3.33 -0.94
N ASN A 48 13.24 -2.58 -2.04
CA ASN A 48 14.34 -1.66 -2.34
C ASN A 48 14.01 -0.22 -1.92
N LEU A 49 12.83 0.03 -1.35
CA LEU A 49 12.48 1.33 -0.79
C LEU A 49 13.37 1.67 0.39
N LYS A 50 13.71 2.94 0.47
CA LYS A 50 14.49 3.58 1.51
C LYS A 50 13.81 4.89 1.91
N GLU A 51 14.22 5.45 3.05
CA GLU A 51 13.71 6.74 3.52
C GLU A 51 13.93 7.88 2.50
N GLU A 52 15.04 7.85 1.76
CA GLU A 52 15.33 8.79 0.66
C GLU A 52 14.30 8.76 -0.49
N ASN A 53 13.51 7.69 -0.59
CA ASN A 53 12.41 7.61 -1.55
C ASN A 53 11.19 8.40 -1.09
N ILE A 54 11.07 8.77 0.19
CA ILE A 54 9.98 9.60 0.69
C ILE A 54 10.36 11.06 0.50
N VAL A 55 9.64 11.74 -0.39
CA VAL A 55 9.89 13.14 -0.74
C VAL A 55 8.66 13.98 -0.43
N THR A 56 8.88 15.17 0.13
CA THR A 56 7.85 16.18 0.34
C THR A 56 7.98 17.24 -0.74
N TYR A 57 6.89 17.56 -1.42
CA TYR A 57 6.87 18.59 -2.47
C TYR A 57 6.22 19.89 -1.97
N PHE A 58 6.02 20.84 -2.88
CA PHE A 58 5.54 22.20 -2.60
C PHE A 58 4.14 22.28 -1.98
N ASP A 59 3.37 21.19 -2.06
CA ASP A 59 2.03 21.07 -1.52
C ASP A 59 2.01 20.52 -0.09
N ASP A 60 3.17 20.35 0.56
CA ASP A 60 3.35 19.67 1.86
C ASP A 60 2.81 18.23 1.90
N HIS A 61 2.56 17.64 0.72
CA HIS A 61 2.20 16.24 0.59
C HIS A 61 3.46 15.40 0.42
N GLN A 62 3.41 14.19 0.98
CA GLN A 62 4.48 13.20 0.87
C GLN A 62 4.20 12.27 -0.30
N TRP A 63 5.27 11.91 -0.99
CA TRP A 63 5.25 11.06 -2.17
C TRP A 63 6.35 10.01 -2.05
N ILE A 64 6.08 8.82 -2.58
CA ILE A 64 7.11 7.80 -2.76
C ILE A 64 7.68 7.95 -4.16
N LYS A 65 8.94 8.41 -4.26
CA LYS A 65 9.72 8.48 -5.50
C LYS A 65 10.32 7.10 -5.81
N ILE A 66 9.87 6.49 -6.90
CA ILE A 66 10.39 5.20 -7.37
C ILE A 66 11.38 5.44 -8.48
N ASN A 67 12.64 5.03 -8.24
CA ASN A 67 13.68 5.08 -9.25
C ASN A 67 13.61 3.80 -10.11
N ARG A 68 13.17 3.91 -11.36
CA ARG A 68 13.14 2.74 -12.26
C ARG A 68 14.48 2.62 -12.97
N GLN A 69 15.07 1.43 -12.92
CA GLN A 69 16.34 1.18 -13.62
C GLN A 69 16.21 1.20 -15.15
N LYS A 70 15.04 0.87 -15.69
CA LYS A 70 14.82 0.70 -17.14
C LYS A 70 14.11 1.89 -17.81
N THR A 71 13.35 2.68 -17.07
CA THR A 71 12.50 3.75 -17.61
C THR A 71 12.59 4.99 -16.72
N SER A 72 11.79 6.02 -17.00
CA SER A 72 11.66 7.17 -16.12
C SER A 72 11.14 6.80 -14.72
N ASP A 73 11.53 7.61 -13.75
CA ASP A 73 10.99 7.60 -12.39
C ASP A 73 9.51 7.95 -12.38
N TYR A 74 8.82 7.53 -11.33
CA TYR A 74 7.43 7.91 -11.08
C TYR A 74 7.17 8.11 -9.58
N TYR A 75 6.04 8.73 -9.27
CA TYR A 75 5.67 9.13 -7.91
C TYR A 75 4.33 8.52 -7.51
N ILE A 76 4.27 7.99 -6.30
CA ILE A 76 3.04 7.49 -5.69
C ILE A 76 2.66 8.44 -4.56
N ALA A 77 1.47 9.02 -4.63
CA ALA A 77 0.97 9.90 -3.59
C ALA A 77 0.73 9.11 -2.30
N ILE A 78 1.24 9.59 -1.17
CA ILE A 78 0.87 9.04 0.13
C ILE A 78 -0.38 9.79 0.58
N GLN A 79 -1.53 9.11 0.55
CA GLN A 79 -2.75 9.67 1.10
C GLN A 79 -2.63 9.71 2.62
N ARG A 80 -2.67 10.91 3.21
CA ARG A 80 -2.87 11.04 4.66
C ARG A 80 -4.29 10.54 4.97
N SER A 81 -4.41 9.66 5.96
CA SER A 81 -5.70 9.39 6.59
C SER A 81 -6.20 10.74 7.10
N THR A 82 -7.21 11.28 6.44
CA THR A 82 -8.01 12.36 7.03
C THR A 82 -8.95 11.65 7.98
N ASP A 83 -8.84 12.00 9.27
CA ASP A 83 -9.72 11.51 10.34
C ASP A 83 -11.20 11.77 10.02
#